data_AF-A0A8H5YJD2-F1
#
_entry.id   AF-A0A8H5YJD2-F1
#
_cell.length_a   1.000
_cell.length_b   1.000
_cell.length_c   1.000
_cell.angle_alpha   90.00
_cell.angle_beta   90.00
_cell.angle_gamma   90.00
#
_symmetry.space_group_name_H-M   'P 1'
#
loop_
_entity.id
_entity.type
_entity.pdbx_description
1 polymer ?
#
loop_
_entity_poly.entity_id
_entity_poly.type
_entity_poly.pdbx_seq_one_letter_code
_entity_poly.pdbx_strand_id
1 'polypeptide(L)'
;MFDRLSQIVPKGRVLVGDMIWNQPPTNAALELFGNDILTLAELVAASREAGWEVLNLGVADQSEWDDFESKHRAGQRAFILESPESPFRQQLKEELAKRERDYLTVYRGLLGFAFLVLGR
;
A
#
# COMPACT_ATOMS: atom_id res chain seq x y z
N MET A 1 12.78 -8.84 3.88
CA MET A 1 11.56 -9.68 3.93
C MET A 1 11.78 -11.07 3.33
N PHE A 2 12.19 -11.19 2.06
CA PHE A 2 12.23 -12.48 1.34
C PHE A 2 13.18 -13.52 1.92
N ASP A 3 14.33 -13.12 2.47
CA ASP A 3 15.25 -14.04 3.18
C ASP A 3 14.60 -14.69 4.40
N ARG A 4 13.78 -13.92 5.12
CA ARG A 4 13.06 -14.46 6.28
C ARG A 4 12.00 -15.46 5.84
N LEU A 5 11.31 -15.17 4.73
CA LEU A 5 10.33 -16.09 4.16
C LEU A 5 11.00 -17.39 3.69
N SER A 6 12.19 -17.35 3.08
CA SER A 6 12.88 -18.56 2.60
C SER A 6 13.34 -19.47 3.74
N GLN A 7 13.62 -18.91 4.92
CA GLN A 7 13.90 -19.69 6.13
C GLN A 7 12.65 -20.37 6.71
N ILE A 8 11.50 -19.68 6.68
CA ILE A 8 10.24 -20.18 7.27
C ILE A 8 9.56 -21.18 6.33
N VAL A 9 9.62 -20.93 5.02
CA VAL A 9 9.02 -21.76 3.97
C VAL A 9 10.14 -22.21 3.01
N PRO A 10 10.97 -23.19 3.42
CA PRO A 10 12.11 -23.64 2.61
C PRO A 10 11.67 -24.38 1.33
N LYS A 11 10.44 -24.89 1.30
CA LYS A 11 9.79 -25.50 0.13
C LYS A 11 8.29 -25.23 0.21
N GLY A 12 7.69 -24.70 -0.86
CA GLY A 12 6.27 -24.38 -0.91
C GLY A 12 5.96 -23.12 -1.70
N ARG A 13 4.83 -22.48 -1.35
CA ARG A 13 4.40 -21.22 -1.96
C ARG A 13 4.06 -20.20 -0.90
N VAL A 14 4.29 -18.93 -1.23
CA VAL A 14 3.85 -17.79 -0.42
C VAL A 14 3.17 -16.76 -1.32
N LEU A 15 2.20 -16.03 -0.76
CA LEU A 15 1.63 -14.83 -1.36
C LEU A 15 2.16 -13.64 -0.55
N VAL A 16 2.83 -12.70 -1.22
CA VAL A 16 3.34 -11.47 -0.63
C VAL A 16 2.61 -10.29 -1.24
N GLY A 17 2.12 -9.39 -0.40
CA GLY A 17 1.60 -8.09 -0.79
C GLY A 17 2.50 -7.00 -0.24
N ASP A 18 2.98 -6.08 -1.08
CA ASP A 18 3.85 -4.98 -0.64
C ASP A 18 3.62 -3.69 -1.45
N MET A 19 3.95 -2.56 -0.85
CA MET A 19 3.94 -1.27 -1.52
C MET A 19 5.06 -1.18 -2.55
N ILE A 20 4.76 -0.52 -3.67
CA ILE A 20 5.74 -0.23 -4.72
C ILE A 20 5.60 1.21 -5.23
N TRP A 21 6.66 1.75 -5.81
CA TRP A 21 6.56 2.94 -6.66
C TRP A 21 6.22 2.54 -8.10
N ASN A 22 5.04 2.96 -8.58
CA ASN A 22 4.64 2.82 -9.99
C ASN A 22 5.30 3.90 -10.87
N GLN A 23 5.69 5.01 -10.25
CA GLN A 23 6.40 6.14 -10.86
C GLN A 23 7.45 6.64 -9.87
N PRO A 24 8.53 7.33 -10.32
CA PRO A 24 9.49 7.93 -9.42
C PRO A 24 8.81 8.81 -8.36
N PRO A 25 9.12 8.63 -7.05
CA PRO A 25 8.44 9.36 -6.00
C PRO A 25 8.82 10.84 -6.00
N THR A 26 7.89 11.67 -5.55
CA THR A 26 8.16 13.08 -5.22
C THR A 26 8.70 13.19 -3.80
N ASN A 27 9.33 14.31 -3.45
CA ASN A 27 9.76 14.56 -2.06
C ASN A 27 8.59 14.47 -1.07
N ALA A 28 7.41 14.97 -1.43
CA ALA A 28 6.22 14.86 -0.59
C ALA A 28 5.77 13.39 -0.39
N ALA A 29 5.92 12.55 -1.41
CA ALA A 29 5.63 11.13 -1.27
C ALA A 29 6.66 10.42 -0.39
N LEU A 30 7.95 10.77 -0.51
CA LEU A 30 9.02 10.24 0.35
C LEU A 30 8.85 10.68 1.82
N GLU A 31 8.38 11.90 2.07
CA GLU A 31 8.06 12.36 3.43
C GLU A 31 6.94 11.53 4.08
N LEU A 32 5.96 11.05 3.29
CA LEU A 32 4.85 10.25 3.80
C LEU A 32 5.22 8.78 4.01
N PHE A 33 5.99 8.20 3.09
CA PHE A 33 6.19 6.75 3.01
C PHE A 33 7.62 6.29 3.26
N GLY A 34 8.57 7.21 3.36
CA GLY A 34 10.00 6.91 3.50
C GLY A 34 10.66 6.52 2.17
N ASN A 35 11.91 6.06 2.28
CA ASN A 35 12.78 5.77 1.13
C ASN A 35 12.92 4.28 0.82
N ASP A 36 12.29 3.40 1.60
CA ASP A 36 12.50 1.95 1.53
C ASP A 36 11.54 1.24 0.56
N ILE A 37 10.58 1.98 -0.01
CA ILE A 37 9.66 1.42 -1.00
C ILE A 37 10.39 1.19 -2.32
N LEU A 38 10.32 -0.04 -2.81
CA LEU A 38 10.93 -0.49 -4.04
C LEU A 38 10.04 -0.20 -5.25
N THR A 39 10.62 -0.17 -6.44
CA THR A 39 9.86 -0.36 -7.68
C THR A 39 9.44 -1.83 -7.82
N LEU A 40 8.47 -2.11 -8.70
CA LEU A 40 8.06 -3.49 -9.00
C LEU A 40 9.24 -4.36 -9.47
N ALA A 41 10.13 -3.79 -10.29
CA ALA A 41 11.29 -4.50 -10.81
C ALA A 41 12.28 -4.87 -9.69
N GLU A 42 12.55 -3.95 -8.78
CA GLU A 42 13.41 -4.17 -7.61
C GLU A 42 12.79 -5.18 -6.64
N LEU A 43 11.47 -5.13 -6.40
CA LEU A 43 10.78 -6.10 -5.56
C LEU A 43 10.91 -7.53 -6.12
N VAL A 44 10.73 -7.68 -7.43
CA VAL A 44 10.91 -8.96 -8.13
C VAL A 44 12.37 -9.43 -8.07
N ALA A 45 13.33 -8.53 -8.31
CA ALA A 45 14.75 -8.85 -8.21
C ALA A 45 15.13 -9.34 -6.79
N ALA A 46 14.71 -8.61 -5.75
CA ALA A 46 14.95 -8.98 -4.37
C ALA A 46 14.35 -10.35 -4.00
N SER A 47 13.18 -10.70 -4.57
CA SER A 47 12.60 -12.03 -4.36
C SER A 47 13.46 -13.14 -4.96
N ARG A 48 14.01 -12.93 -6.17
CA ARG A 48 14.87 -13.87 -6.87
C ARG A 48 16.24 -14.02 -6.22
N GLU A 49 16.83 -12.93 -5.74
CA GLU A 49 18.08 -12.95 -4.98
C GLU A 49 17.96 -13.81 -3.71
N ALA A 50 16.80 -13.77 -3.06
CA ALA A 50 16.48 -14.63 -1.93
C ALA A 50 16.17 -16.09 -2.33
N GLY A 51 16.22 -16.44 -3.62
CA GLY A 51 16.01 -17.78 -4.19
C GLY A 51 14.56 -18.19 -4.37
N TRP A 52 13.66 -17.23 -4.62
CA TRP A 52 12.27 -17.49 -4.99
C TRP A 52 12.06 -17.40 -6.50
N GLU A 53 11.18 -18.26 -7.02
CA GLU A 53 10.63 -18.12 -8.36
C GLU A 53 9.28 -17.39 -8.32
N VAL A 54 9.08 -16.44 -9.23
CA VAL A 54 7.82 -15.69 -9.36
C VAL A 54 6.87 -16.48 -10.25
N LEU A 55 5.83 -17.07 -9.65
CA LEU A 55 4.82 -17.86 -10.36
C LEU A 55 3.68 -16.99 -10.90
N ASN A 56 3.33 -15.92 -10.19
CA ASN A 56 2.35 -14.93 -10.62
C ASN A 56 2.67 -13.56 -10.03
N LEU A 57 2.28 -12.52 -10.75
CA LEU A 57 2.45 -11.12 -10.37
C LEU A 57 1.19 -10.34 -10.74
N GLY A 58 0.69 -9.54 -9.80
CA GLY A 58 -0.37 -8.57 -10.03
C GLY A 58 -0.05 -7.25 -9.33
N VAL A 59 -0.64 -6.17 -9.81
CA VAL A 59 -0.57 -4.85 -9.17
C VAL A 59 -1.99 -4.31 -9.08
N ALA A 60 -2.35 -3.79 -7.91
CA ALA A 60 -3.63 -3.13 -7.71
C ALA A 60 -3.77 -1.97 -8.70
N ASP A 61 -4.85 -1.94 -9.46
CA ASP A 61 -5.10 -0.86 -10.40
C ASP A 61 -5.56 0.41 -9.68
N GLN A 62 -5.67 1.51 -10.43
CA GLN A 62 -6.05 2.79 -9.85
C GLN A 62 -7.47 2.79 -9.29
N SER A 63 -8.37 1.99 -9.86
CA SER A 63 -9.77 1.88 -9.41
C SER A 63 -9.88 1.12 -8.09
N GLU A 64 -9.08 0.08 -7.90
CA GLU A 64 -8.96 -0.64 -6.63
C GLU A 64 -8.40 0.27 -5.53
N TRP A 65 -7.41 1.10 -5.85
CA TRP A 65 -6.91 2.14 -4.94
C TRP A 65 -7.96 3.20 -4.60
N ASP A 66 -8.70 3.69 -5.60
CA ASP A 66 -9.77 4.68 -5.40
C ASP A 66 -10.85 4.12 -4.45
N ASP A 67 -11.23 2.87 -4.66
CA ASP A 67 -12.22 2.16 -3.85
C ASP A 67 -11.71 1.94 -2.42
N PHE A 68 -10.47 1.48 -2.25
CA PHE A 68 -9.83 1.31 -0.94
C PHE A 68 -9.82 2.62 -0.15
N GLU A 69 -9.30 3.71 -0.74
CA GLU A 69 -9.21 5.01 -0.06
C GLU A 69 -10.58 5.59 0.26
N SER A 70 -11.56 5.40 -0.63
CA SER A 70 -12.93 5.85 -0.42
C SER A 70 -13.59 5.08 0.73
N LYS A 71 -13.51 3.75 0.72
CA LYS A 71 -14.11 2.89 1.75
C LYS A 71 -13.45 3.04 3.12
N HIS A 72 -12.14 3.26 3.15
CA HIS A 72 -11.41 3.55 4.39
C HIS A 72 -12.01 4.75 5.12
N ARG A 73 -12.32 5.83 4.40
CA ARG A 73 -12.90 7.06 4.99
C ARG A 73 -14.41 6.98 5.21
N ALA A 74 -15.13 6.18 4.42
CA ALA A 74 -16.60 6.19 4.35
C ALA A 74 -17.27 5.95 5.71
N GLY A 75 -16.89 4.89 6.43
CA GLY A 75 -17.49 4.55 7.72
C GLY A 75 -17.29 5.63 8.79
N GLN A 76 -16.09 6.21 8.83
CA GLN A 76 -15.76 7.29 9.76
C GLN A 76 -16.50 8.59 9.42
N ARG A 77 -16.67 8.90 8.12
CA ARG A 77 -17.48 10.05 7.68
C ARG A 77 -18.97 9.87 8.02
N ALA A 78 -19.51 8.67 7.84
CA ALA A 78 -20.89 8.35 8.23
C ALA A 78 -21.08 8.56 9.74
N PHE A 79 -20.18 8.03 10.56
CA PHE A 79 -20.20 8.22 12.02
C PHE A 79 -20.19 9.71 12.42
N ILE A 80 -19.35 10.53 11.78
CA ILE A 80 -19.32 11.98 12.02
C ILE A 80 -20.70 12.59 11.79
N LEU A 81 -21.37 12.24 10.68
CA LEU A 81 -22.69 12.80 10.35
C LEU A 81 -23.76 12.40 11.38
N GLU A 82 -23.72 11.16 11.86
CA GLU A 82 -24.70 10.60 12.79
C GLU A 82 -24.48 11.02 14.24
N SER A 83 -23.24 11.37 14.62
CA SER A 83 -22.85 11.69 16.01
C SER A 83 -22.27 13.11 16.14
N PRO A 84 -23.11 14.16 16.04
CA PRO A 84 -22.65 15.55 16.07
C PRO A 84 -22.00 15.96 17.40
N GLU A 85 -22.44 15.38 18.51
CA GLU A 85 -21.93 15.68 19.86
C GLU A 85 -20.68 14.88 20.24
N SER A 86 -20.14 14.06 19.33
CA SER A 86 -18.96 13.25 19.62
C SER A 86 -17.74 14.15 19.88
N PRO A 87 -17.02 13.99 21.01
CA PRO A 87 -15.84 14.79 21.30
C PRO A 87 -14.68 14.54 20.30
N PHE A 88 -14.69 13.40 19.60
CA PHE A 88 -13.68 13.04 18.60
C PHE A 88 -13.99 13.59 17.20
N ARG A 89 -15.16 14.22 17.01
CA ARG A 89 -15.65 14.63 15.69
C ARG A 89 -14.68 15.55 14.96
N GLN A 90 -14.14 16.56 15.63
CA GLN A 90 -13.29 17.55 15.00
C GLN A 90 -11.93 16.95 14.58
N GLN A 91 -11.29 16.20 15.48
CA GLN A 91 -10.05 15.49 15.19
C GLN A 91 -10.23 14.55 13.99
N LEU A 92 -11.28 13.72 14.01
CA LEU A 92 -11.54 12.75 12.95
C LEU A 92 -11.80 13.45 11.60
N LYS A 93 -12.49 14.58 11.59
CA LYS A 93 -12.67 15.39 10.36
C LYS A 93 -11.33 15.87 9.80
N GLU A 94 -10.43 16.36 10.65
CA GLU A 94 -9.13 16.87 10.24
C GLU A 94 -8.24 15.76 9.67
N GLU A 95 -8.17 14.62 10.35
CA GLU A 95 -7.42 13.44 9.90
C GLU A 95 -7.93 12.92 8.54
N LEU A 96 -9.25 12.77 8.40
CA LEU A 96 -9.87 12.31 7.15
C LEU A 96 -9.67 13.29 6.00
N ALA A 97 -9.76 14.59 6.27
CA ALA A 97 -9.52 15.62 5.26
C ALA A 97 -8.04 15.68 4.86
N LYS A 98 -7.11 15.47 5.80
CA LYS A 98 -5.68 15.35 5.50
C LYS A 98 -5.43 14.14 4.61
N ARG A 99 -5.91 12.95 4.98
CA ARG A 99 -5.71 11.73 4.19
C ARG A 99 -6.27 11.85 2.78
N GLU A 100 -7.46 12.41 2.62
CA GLU A 100 -8.05 12.63 1.30
C GLU A 100 -7.20 13.58 0.44
N ARG A 101 -6.73 14.69 1.01
CA ARG A 101 -5.82 15.60 0.29
C ARG A 101 -4.53 14.89 -0.09
N ASP A 102 -3.86 14.23 0.85
CA ASP A 102 -2.61 13.52 0.59
C ASP A 102 -2.80 12.46 -0.51
N TYR A 103 -3.92 11.72 -0.49
CA TYR A 103 -4.22 10.78 -1.55
C TYR A 103 -4.28 11.47 -2.90
N LEU A 104 -5.18 12.45 -3.02
CA LEU A 104 -5.48 13.10 -4.29
C LEU A 104 -4.30 13.91 -4.86
N THR A 105 -3.42 14.44 -4.01
CA THR A 105 -2.38 15.37 -4.44
C THR A 105 -0.96 14.84 -4.31
N VAL A 106 -0.72 13.77 -3.53
CA VAL A 106 0.65 13.29 -3.25
C VAL A 106 0.91 11.91 -3.85
N TYR A 107 0.02 10.93 -3.65
CA TYR A 107 0.34 9.53 -3.97
C TYR A 107 -0.61 8.78 -4.89
N ARG A 108 -1.78 9.35 -5.24
CA ARG A 108 -2.68 8.75 -6.25
C ARG A 108 -1.97 8.65 -7.61
N GLY A 109 -1.82 7.44 -8.12
CA GLY A 109 -1.11 7.13 -9.36
C GLY A 109 0.41 6.99 -9.24
N LEU A 110 0.99 7.32 -8.08
CA LEU A 110 2.43 7.18 -7.81
C LEU A 110 2.71 5.92 -7.00
N LEU A 111 2.00 5.76 -5.87
CA LEU A 111 2.11 4.59 -5.01
C LEU A 111 1.25 3.46 -5.58
N GLY A 112 1.82 2.27 -5.64
CA GLY A 112 1.17 1.03 -6.04
C GLY A 112 1.19 -0.01 -4.92
N PHE A 113 0.47 -1.10 -5.14
CA PHE A 113 0.50 -2.27 -4.26
C PHE A 113 0.60 -3.52 -5.12
N ALA A 114 1.69 -4.27 -4.96
CA ALA A 114 1.98 -5.46 -5.74
C ALA A 114 1.63 -6.73 -4.96
N PHE A 115 1.21 -7.77 -5.68
CA PHE A 115 0.97 -9.11 -5.18
C PHE A 115 1.85 -10.09 -5.94
N LEU A 116 2.71 -10.82 -5.22
CA LEU A 116 3.59 -11.84 -5.79
C LEU A 116 3.22 -13.22 -5.24
N VAL A 117 2.92 -14.16 -6.13
CA VAL A 117 2.87 -15.59 -5.77
C VAL A 117 4.26 -16.16 -6.05
N LEU A 118 4.94 -16.56 -4.98
CA LEU A 118 6.31 -17.06 -5.04
C LEU A 118 6.34 -18.57 -4.77
N GLY A 119 7.29 -19.28 -5.38
CA GLY A 119 7.52 -20.70 -5.19
C GLY A 119 9.00 -21.04 -4.96
N ARG A 120 9.24 -22.08 -4.15
CA ARG A 120 10.56 -22.66 -3.89
C ARG A 120 10.45 -24.16 -3.59
#